data_AF-A0A2P8E6A3-F1
#
_entry.id   AF-A0A2P8E6A3-F1
#
_cell.length_a   1.000
_cell.length_b   1.000
_cell.length_c   1.000
_cell.angle_alpha   90.00
_cell.angle_beta   90.00
_cell.angle_gamma   90.00
#
_symmetry.space_group_name_H-M   'P 1'
#
loop_
_entity.id
_entity.type
_entity.pdbx_description
1 polymer ?
#
loop_
_entity_poly.entity_id
_entity_poly.type
_entity_poly.pdbx_seq_one_letter_code
_entity_poly.pdbx_strand_id
1 'polypeptide(L)'
;MKGKVSPIFALFLQQFEAAKSAFNGLSKQYRGKKALELENKLIFLEIYIDLLSKIHFEEEKLKFRLFSPFKKIFKGLKKTKHIKMIMAQTEDLKLKEIPAFSAYLKSLETEKNELYNEVYDLIISSPLQIWETLYHEAHEYSKGIKPLMINTATTQIINEELGFFQVDNNGILDSKVLKEIYEGIRVITALENLRIESGFNPIFIQEVHERMSELQKTMLKWYENHLFLQHLVNFLTDKEDVSKKYLDLLSSLQTSRKSHIKQIEYQCAALFERILE
;
A
#
# COMPACT_ATOMS: atom_id res chain seq x y z
N MET A 1 9.38 -32.50 -13.16
CA MET A 1 9.34 -33.07 -11.79
C MET A 1 8.06 -32.60 -11.10
N LYS A 2 7.16 -33.50 -10.66
CA LYS A 2 5.96 -33.13 -9.88
C LYS A 2 6.34 -32.96 -8.41
N GLY A 3 6.90 -31.80 -8.05
CA GLY A 3 7.18 -31.44 -6.66
C GLY A 3 5.88 -31.17 -5.89
N LYS A 4 5.87 -31.42 -4.57
CA LYS A 4 4.76 -30.99 -3.71
C LYS A 4 4.67 -29.46 -3.74
N VAL A 5 3.44 -28.94 -3.74
CA VAL A 5 3.19 -27.50 -3.67
C VAL A 5 3.58 -27.00 -2.28
N SER A 6 4.26 -25.86 -2.25
CA SER A 6 4.73 -25.23 -1.02
C SER A 6 3.60 -24.87 -0.05
N PRO A 7 3.76 -25.01 1.28
CA PRO A 7 2.72 -24.63 2.25
C PRO A 7 2.32 -23.15 2.15
N ILE A 8 3.24 -22.26 1.79
CA ILE A 8 2.96 -20.82 1.60
C ILE A 8 1.99 -20.55 0.42
N PHE A 9 1.81 -21.51 -0.49
CA PHE A 9 0.89 -21.36 -1.62
C PHE A 9 -0.58 -21.37 -1.18
N ALA A 10 -0.92 -22.03 -0.07
CA ALA A 10 -2.28 -22.01 0.45
C ALA A 10 -2.73 -20.57 0.80
N LEU A 11 -1.82 -19.79 1.40
CA LEU A 11 -2.06 -18.39 1.67
C LEU A 11 -2.20 -17.57 0.38
N PHE A 12 -1.30 -17.79 -0.59
CA PHE A 12 -1.45 -17.18 -1.92
C PHE A 12 -2.81 -17.47 -2.53
N LEU A 13 -3.24 -18.73 -2.53
CA LEU A 13 -4.52 -19.15 -3.08
C LEU A 13 -5.69 -18.40 -2.44
N GLN A 14 -5.70 -18.30 -1.11
CA GLN A 14 -6.73 -17.57 -0.38
C GLN A 14 -6.77 -16.08 -0.78
N GLN A 15 -5.60 -15.43 -0.85
CA GLN A 15 -5.51 -14.01 -1.21
C GLN A 15 -5.85 -13.78 -2.68
N PHE A 16 -5.48 -14.72 -3.56
CA PHE A 16 -5.80 -14.72 -4.99
C PHE A 16 -7.31 -14.82 -5.22
N GLU A 17 -7.99 -15.77 -4.58
CA GLU A 17 -9.45 -15.92 -4.72
C GLU A 17 -10.19 -14.70 -4.17
N ALA A 18 -9.72 -14.13 -3.05
CA ALA A 18 -10.26 -12.89 -2.52
C ALA A 18 -10.04 -11.69 -3.49
N ALA A 19 -8.88 -11.60 -4.13
CA ALA A 19 -8.58 -10.59 -5.13
C ALA A 19 -9.50 -10.74 -6.36
N LYS A 20 -9.59 -11.95 -6.91
CA LYS A 20 -10.44 -12.25 -8.08
C LYS A 20 -11.91 -11.98 -7.78
N SER A 21 -12.39 -12.36 -6.60
CA SER A 21 -13.74 -12.03 -6.12
C SER A 21 -13.96 -10.51 -6.03
N ALA A 22 -12.97 -9.76 -5.54
CA ALA A 22 -13.06 -8.31 -5.48
C ALA A 22 -13.07 -7.63 -6.85
N PHE A 23 -12.23 -8.10 -7.76
CA PHE A 23 -12.22 -7.69 -9.16
C PHE A 23 -13.57 -7.93 -9.84
N ASN A 24 -14.13 -9.12 -9.70
CA ASN A 24 -15.46 -9.46 -10.24
C ASN A 24 -16.60 -8.64 -9.61
N GLY A 25 -16.46 -8.25 -8.35
CA GLY A 25 -17.40 -7.33 -7.70
C GLY A 25 -17.35 -5.94 -8.35
N LEU A 26 -16.15 -5.44 -8.61
CA LEU A 26 -15.94 -4.12 -9.22
C LEU A 26 -16.37 -4.07 -10.69
N SER A 27 -16.24 -5.15 -11.45
CA SER A 27 -16.67 -5.21 -12.85
C SER A 27 -18.20 -5.12 -13.01
N LYS A 28 -18.95 -5.57 -12.00
CA LYS A 28 -20.41 -5.41 -11.93
C LYS A 28 -20.82 -4.01 -11.50
N GLN A 29 -20.18 -3.51 -10.45
CA GLN A 29 -20.43 -2.17 -9.93
C GLN A 29 -19.20 -1.65 -9.21
N TYR A 30 -18.68 -0.51 -9.66
CA TYR A 30 -17.56 0.12 -9.00
C TYR A 30 -17.96 0.64 -7.60
N ARG A 31 -17.31 0.12 -6.55
CA ARG A 31 -17.52 0.54 -5.17
C ARG A 31 -16.19 0.80 -4.50
N GLY A 32 -15.99 2.00 -3.96
CA GLY A 32 -14.72 2.41 -3.36
C GLY A 32 -14.24 1.51 -2.20
N LYS A 33 -15.15 0.89 -1.42
CA LYS A 33 -14.75 -0.11 -0.40
C LYS A 33 -14.14 -1.37 -1.04
N LYS A 34 -14.76 -1.88 -2.11
CA LYS A 34 -14.29 -3.06 -2.84
C LYS A 34 -12.98 -2.77 -3.58
N ALA A 35 -12.79 -1.54 -4.04
CA ALA A 35 -11.53 -1.07 -4.65
C ALA A 35 -10.36 -1.14 -3.65
N LEU A 36 -10.58 -0.69 -2.40
CA LEU A 36 -9.60 -0.82 -1.32
C LEU A 36 -9.31 -2.28 -0.97
N GLU A 37 -10.33 -3.13 -0.95
CA GLU A 37 -10.14 -4.57 -0.75
C GLU A 37 -9.23 -5.15 -1.85
N LEU A 38 -9.52 -4.87 -3.13
CA LEU A 38 -8.70 -5.34 -4.24
C LEU A 38 -7.26 -4.80 -4.19
N GLU A 39 -7.07 -3.52 -3.87
CA GLU A 39 -5.73 -2.91 -3.71
C GLU A 39 -4.89 -3.68 -2.69
N ASN A 40 -5.46 -3.93 -1.51
CA ASN A 40 -4.78 -4.66 -0.45
C ASN A 40 -4.42 -6.10 -0.86
N LYS A 41 -5.31 -6.78 -1.59
CA LYS A 41 -5.00 -8.13 -2.10
C LYS A 41 -3.92 -8.12 -3.18
N LEU A 42 -3.95 -7.15 -4.09
CA LEU A 42 -2.91 -7.01 -5.12
C LEU A 42 -1.53 -6.71 -4.51
N ILE A 43 -1.46 -5.97 -3.40
CA ILE A 43 -0.20 -5.76 -2.67
C ILE A 43 0.37 -7.07 -2.15
N PHE A 44 -0.47 -7.89 -1.53
CA PHE A 44 -0.02 -9.21 -1.08
C PHE A 44 0.46 -10.07 -2.25
N LEU A 45 -0.29 -10.10 -3.36
CA LEU A 45 0.09 -10.88 -4.54
C LEU A 45 1.42 -10.38 -5.14
N GLU A 46 1.65 -9.06 -5.19
CA GLU A 46 2.93 -8.48 -5.62
C GLU A 46 4.10 -8.93 -4.74
N ILE A 47 3.91 -8.92 -3.41
CA ILE A 47 4.93 -9.37 -2.44
C ILE A 47 5.20 -10.89 -2.59
N TYR A 48 4.15 -11.69 -2.79
CA TYR A 48 4.31 -13.13 -3.01
C TYR A 48 5.07 -13.43 -4.30
N ILE A 49 4.77 -12.71 -5.39
CA ILE A 49 5.50 -12.84 -6.64
C ILE A 49 6.97 -12.43 -6.47
N ASP A 50 7.25 -11.41 -5.66
CA ASP A 50 8.62 -11.01 -5.34
C ASP A 50 9.38 -12.11 -4.59
N LEU A 51 8.71 -12.76 -3.62
CA LEU A 51 9.23 -13.94 -2.93
C LEU A 51 9.55 -15.06 -3.92
N LEU A 52 8.65 -15.38 -4.85
CA LEU A 52 8.92 -16.37 -5.90
C LEU A 52 10.12 -15.97 -6.77
N SER A 53 10.25 -14.68 -7.09
CA SER A 53 11.36 -14.16 -7.90
C SER A 53 12.70 -14.28 -7.19
N LYS A 54 12.74 -14.12 -5.86
CA LYS A 54 13.96 -14.34 -5.06
C LYS A 54 14.32 -15.83 -4.96
N ILE A 55 13.32 -16.70 -4.85
CA ILE A 55 13.50 -18.16 -4.81
C ILE A 55 14.01 -18.68 -6.16
N HIS A 56 13.44 -18.19 -7.26
CA HIS A 56 13.79 -18.54 -8.64
C HIS A 56 14.60 -17.42 -9.28
N PHE A 57 15.74 -17.08 -8.68
CA PHE A 57 16.58 -15.95 -9.13
C PHE A 57 17.10 -16.10 -10.57
N GLU A 58 17.10 -17.32 -11.12
CA GLU A 58 17.45 -17.62 -12.51
C GLU A 58 16.40 -17.11 -13.50
N GLU A 59 15.15 -16.92 -13.05
CA GLU A 59 14.04 -16.43 -13.86
C GLU A 59 14.02 -14.90 -13.84
N GLU A 60 14.88 -14.31 -14.66
CA GLU A 60 14.99 -12.86 -14.76
C GLU A 60 13.63 -12.19 -15.02
N LYS A 61 13.35 -11.13 -14.26
CA LYS A 61 12.16 -10.29 -14.41
C LYS A 61 10.83 -11.01 -14.14
N LEU A 62 10.83 -12.16 -13.46
CA LEU A 62 9.61 -12.88 -13.08
C LEU A 62 8.56 -11.95 -12.43
N LYS A 63 8.97 -11.14 -11.45
CA LYS A 63 8.12 -10.11 -10.82
C LYS A 63 7.50 -9.15 -11.81
N PHE A 64 8.33 -8.57 -12.68
CA PHE A 64 7.86 -7.60 -13.66
C PHE A 64 6.90 -8.22 -14.65
N ARG A 65 7.15 -9.46 -15.10
CA ARG A 65 6.31 -10.16 -16.06
C ARG A 65 4.94 -10.50 -15.45
N LEU A 66 4.92 -11.19 -14.31
CA LEU A 66 3.68 -11.66 -13.67
C LEU A 66 2.76 -10.53 -13.19
N PHE A 67 3.33 -9.45 -12.64
CA PHE A 67 2.52 -8.36 -12.09
C PHE A 67 2.22 -7.25 -13.11
N SER A 68 2.93 -7.18 -14.24
CA SER A 68 2.72 -6.14 -15.27
C SER A 68 1.27 -5.95 -15.73
N PRO A 69 0.44 -7.01 -15.91
CA PRO A 69 -0.92 -6.83 -16.39
C PRO A 69 -1.80 -6.07 -15.38
N PHE A 70 -1.46 -6.13 -14.09
CA PHE A 70 -2.22 -5.48 -13.02
C PHE A 70 -1.80 -4.04 -12.76
N LYS A 71 -0.64 -3.58 -13.28
CA LYS A 71 -0.05 -2.27 -12.94
C LYS A 71 -1.00 -1.08 -13.13
N LYS A 72 -1.75 -1.06 -14.25
CA LYS A 72 -2.69 0.04 -14.55
C LYS A 72 -3.87 0.06 -13.58
N ILE A 73 -4.50 -1.11 -13.38
CA ILE A 73 -5.59 -1.27 -12.40
C ILE A 73 -5.07 -0.89 -11.02
N PHE A 74 -3.94 -1.43 -10.60
CA PHE A 74 -3.34 -1.18 -9.30
C PHE A 74 -3.07 0.30 -9.04
N LYS A 75 -2.53 1.03 -10.03
CA LYS A 75 -2.39 2.49 -9.98
C LYS A 75 -3.73 3.20 -9.80
N GLY A 76 -4.76 2.78 -10.55
CA GLY A 76 -6.12 3.31 -10.42
C GLY A 76 -6.74 3.09 -9.03
N LEU A 77 -6.53 1.90 -8.46
CA LEU A 77 -6.99 1.59 -7.10
C LEU A 77 -6.26 2.41 -6.04
N LYS A 78 -4.95 2.65 -6.19
CA LYS A 78 -4.19 3.58 -5.31
C LYS A 78 -4.78 5.00 -5.38
N LYS A 79 -5.04 5.53 -6.58
CA LYS A 79 -5.73 6.83 -6.73
C LYS A 79 -7.09 6.83 -6.02
N THR A 80 -7.88 5.75 -6.17
CA THR A 80 -9.18 5.61 -5.51
C THR A 80 -9.05 5.66 -3.99
N LYS A 81 -8.02 5.03 -3.43
CA LYS A 81 -7.71 5.11 -2.00
C LYS A 81 -7.39 6.54 -1.58
N HIS A 82 -6.57 7.26 -2.36
CA HIS A 82 -6.18 8.63 -2.04
C HIS A 82 -7.39 9.56 -1.99
N ILE A 83 -8.26 9.52 -3.00
CA ILE A 83 -9.44 10.39 -3.01
C ILE A 83 -10.38 10.08 -1.86
N LYS A 84 -10.53 8.80 -1.50
CA LYS A 84 -11.31 8.40 -0.32
C LYS A 84 -10.72 8.92 1.00
N MET A 85 -9.40 8.90 1.15
CA MET A 85 -8.73 9.45 2.33
C MET A 85 -8.97 10.95 2.45
N ILE A 86 -8.85 11.68 1.33
CA ILE A 86 -9.12 13.12 1.28
C ILE A 86 -10.59 13.38 1.66
N MET A 87 -11.53 12.65 1.07
CA MET A 87 -12.95 12.79 1.38
C MET A 87 -13.25 12.53 2.87
N ALA A 88 -12.67 11.50 3.48
CA ALA A 88 -12.85 11.21 4.90
C ALA A 88 -12.38 12.39 5.77
N GLN A 89 -11.21 12.99 5.47
CA GLN A 89 -10.76 14.17 6.21
C GLN A 89 -11.69 15.38 6.01
N THR A 90 -12.29 15.53 4.83
CA THR A 90 -13.29 16.58 4.63
C THR A 90 -14.59 16.32 5.40
N GLU A 91 -14.96 15.07 5.67
CA GLU A 91 -16.11 14.71 6.50
C GLU A 91 -15.85 15.03 7.98
N ASP A 92 -14.63 14.84 8.46
CA ASP A 92 -14.25 15.25 9.81
C ASP A 92 -14.31 16.78 10.01
N LEU A 93 -14.09 17.55 8.93
CA LEU A 93 -14.29 18.99 8.92
C LEU A 93 -15.78 19.42 8.90
N LYS A 94 -16.73 18.50 8.65
CA LYS A 94 -18.14 18.81 8.31
C LYS A 94 -19.13 18.99 9.46
N LEU A 95 -18.71 19.22 10.70
CA LEU A 95 -19.69 19.59 11.75
C LEU A 95 -19.84 21.09 12.01
N LYS A 96 -18.94 21.96 11.51
CA LYS A 96 -18.96 23.39 11.88
C LYS A 96 -18.92 24.40 10.72
N GLU A 97 -18.47 24.05 9.51
CA GLU A 97 -18.10 25.08 8.51
C GLU A 97 -18.45 24.76 7.04
N ILE A 98 -19.45 23.90 6.80
CA ILE A 98 -19.84 23.38 5.47
C ILE A 98 -19.98 24.45 4.35
N PRO A 99 -20.58 25.64 4.57
CA PRO A 99 -20.79 26.59 3.47
C PRO A 99 -19.49 27.11 2.84
N ALA A 100 -18.43 27.26 3.65
CA ALA A 100 -17.17 27.86 3.23
C ALA A 100 -16.37 26.98 2.25
N PHE A 101 -16.61 25.67 2.29
CA PHE A 101 -15.87 24.67 1.52
C PHE A 101 -16.69 24.04 0.39
N SER A 102 -17.90 24.54 0.12
CA SER A 102 -18.84 23.97 -0.86
C SER A 102 -18.26 23.79 -2.26
N ALA A 103 -17.54 24.80 -2.77
CA ALA A 103 -16.89 24.73 -4.08
C ALA A 103 -15.81 23.63 -4.14
N TYR A 104 -15.01 23.48 -3.08
CA TYR A 104 -14.01 22.43 -2.98
C TYR A 104 -14.64 21.04 -2.94
N LEU A 105 -15.67 20.86 -2.13
CA LEU A 105 -16.40 19.60 -2.02
C LEU A 105 -17.04 19.18 -3.36
N LYS A 106 -17.52 20.14 -4.16
CA LYS A 106 -18.06 19.88 -5.49
C LYS A 106 -16.97 19.44 -6.49
N SER A 107 -15.80 20.08 -6.45
CA SER A 107 -14.63 19.65 -7.26
C SER A 107 -14.23 18.22 -6.91
N LEU A 108 -14.04 17.96 -5.61
CA LEU A 108 -13.63 16.65 -5.11
C LEU A 108 -14.61 15.53 -5.49
N GLU A 109 -15.91 15.79 -5.42
CA GLU A 109 -16.94 14.83 -5.83
C GLU A 109 -16.91 14.57 -7.35
N THR A 110 -16.65 15.60 -8.15
CA THR A 110 -16.50 15.48 -9.61
C THR A 110 -15.28 14.62 -9.96
N GLU A 111 -14.11 14.96 -9.42
CA GLU A 111 -12.87 14.21 -9.60
C GLU A 111 -12.99 12.75 -9.15
N LYS A 112 -13.70 12.50 -8.04
CA LYS A 112 -13.99 11.13 -7.59
C LYS A 112 -14.81 10.37 -8.62
N ASN A 113 -15.86 10.96 -9.17
CA ASN A 113 -16.72 10.30 -10.15
C ASN A 113 -15.98 10.02 -11.47
N GLU A 114 -15.17 10.97 -11.95
CA GLU A 114 -14.31 10.81 -13.12
C GLU A 114 -13.30 9.67 -12.92
N LEU A 115 -12.61 9.66 -11.77
CA LEU A 115 -11.67 8.60 -11.43
C LEU A 115 -12.36 7.24 -11.31
N TYR A 116 -13.54 7.17 -10.70
CA TYR A 116 -14.27 5.91 -10.54
C TYR A 116 -14.67 5.34 -11.90
N ASN A 117 -15.08 6.20 -12.85
CA ASN A 117 -15.36 5.80 -14.21
C ASN A 117 -14.08 5.32 -14.93
N GLU A 118 -12.97 6.06 -14.85
CA GLU A 118 -11.67 5.67 -15.44
C GLU A 118 -11.26 4.26 -14.95
N VAL A 119 -11.32 4.01 -13.64
CA VAL A 119 -10.89 2.74 -13.07
C VAL A 119 -11.90 1.62 -13.37
N TYR A 120 -13.18 1.93 -13.42
CA TYR A 120 -14.21 0.98 -13.85
C TYR A 120 -13.95 0.51 -15.28
N ASP A 121 -13.68 1.44 -16.20
CA ASP A 121 -13.37 1.15 -17.60
C ASP A 121 -12.11 0.27 -17.74
N LEU A 122 -11.08 0.53 -16.93
CA LEU A 122 -9.90 -0.34 -16.86
C LEU A 122 -10.23 -1.76 -16.40
N ILE A 123 -11.13 -1.91 -15.42
CA ILE A 123 -11.51 -3.22 -14.89
C ILE A 123 -12.32 -4.01 -15.91
N ILE A 124 -13.31 -3.40 -16.56
CA ILE A 124 -14.17 -4.10 -17.55
C ILE A 124 -13.41 -4.45 -18.83
N SER A 125 -12.41 -3.65 -19.21
CA SER A 125 -11.58 -3.88 -20.39
C SER A 125 -10.44 -4.87 -20.15
N SER A 126 -10.19 -5.25 -18.89
CA SER A 126 -9.12 -6.18 -18.55
C SER A 126 -9.52 -7.63 -18.79
N PRO A 127 -8.75 -8.41 -19.58
CA PRO A 127 -9.13 -9.77 -19.91
C PRO A 127 -9.00 -10.69 -18.70
N LEU A 128 -9.97 -11.59 -18.48
CA LEU A 128 -9.96 -12.53 -17.35
C LEU A 128 -8.74 -13.48 -17.36
N GLN A 129 -8.17 -13.71 -18.54
CA GLN A 129 -6.99 -14.53 -18.76
C GLN A 129 -5.78 -14.09 -17.89
N ILE A 130 -5.65 -12.80 -17.56
CA ILE A 130 -4.55 -12.32 -16.70
C ILE A 130 -4.56 -12.98 -15.32
N TRP A 131 -5.74 -13.29 -14.80
CA TRP A 131 -5.91 -13.97 -13.50
C TRP A 131 -5.55 -15.45 -13.61
N GLU A 132 -5.93 -16.10 -14.71
CA GLU A 132 -5.60 -17.51 -14.97
C GLU A 132 -4.10 -17.68 -15.16
N THR A 133 -3.46 -16.82 -15.95
CA THR A 133 -2.01 -16.80 -16.11
C THR A 133 -1.31 -16.59 -14.77
N LEU A 134 -1.73 -15.60 -13.97
CA LEU A 134 -1.15 -15.36 -12.65
C LEU A 134 -1.25 -16.61 -11.76
N TYR A 135 -2.43 -17.23 -11.71
CA TYR A 135 -2.65 -18.44 -10.92
C TYR A 135 -1.74 -19.59 -11.35
N HIS A 136 -1.76 -19.92 -12.65
CA HIS A 136 -1.03 -21.07 -13.18
C HIS A 136 0.47 -20.91 -12.97
N GLU A 137 1.00 -19.74 -13.27
CA GLU A 137 2.42 -19.50 -13.11
C GLU A 137 2.85 -19.46 -11.65
N ALA A 138 2.11 -18.76 -10.78
CA ALA A 138 2.40 -18.76 -9.35
C ALA A 138 2.34 -20.19 -8.77
N HIS A 139 1.39 -21.01 -9.22
CA HIS A 139 1.30 -22.42 -8.84
C HIS A 139 2.50 -23.24 -9.31
N GLU A 140 2.91 -23.11 -10.58
CA GLU A 140 4.07 -23.82 -11.11
C GLU A 140 5.36 -23.45 -10.38
N TYR A 141 5.62 -22.15 -10.20
CA TYR A 141 6.78 -21.68 -9.44
C TYR A 141 6.69 -22.04 -7.95
N SER A 142 5.52 -22.34 -7.41
CA SER A 142 5.36 -22.79 -6.02
C SER A 142 5.65 -24.27 -5.79
N LYS A 143 5.90 -25.06 -6.84
CA LYS A 143 6.21 -26.49 -6.71
C LYS A 143 7.67 -26.71 -6.34
N GLY A 144 7.91 -27.65 -5.43
CA GLY A 144 9.26 -28.09 -5.08
C GLY A 144 10.07 -27.07 -4.27
N ILE A 145 9.46 -25.97 -3.83
CA ILE A 145 10.10 -25.01 -2.93
C ILE A 145 10.34 -25.69 -1.58
N LYS A 146 11.59 -25.64 -1.11
CA LYS A 146 11.97 -26.15 0.22
C LYS A 146 11.78 -25.08 1.29
N PRO A 147 11.47 -25.45 2.56
CA PRO A 147 11.38 -24.51 3.68
C PRO A 147 12.59 -23.56 3.81
N LEU A 148 13.81 -24.08 3.61
CA LEU A 148 15.03 -23.27 3.67
C LEU A 148 15.09 -22.17 2.60
N MET A 149 14.54 -22.42 1.40
CA MET A 149 14.50 -21.42 0.33
C MET A 149 13.57 -20.27 0.70
N ILE A 150 12.42 -20.57 1.34
CA ILE A 150 11.48 -19.57 1.84
C ILE A 150 12.13 -18.74 2.95
N ASN A 151 12.76 -19.40 3.93
CA ASN A 151 13.48 -18.71 5.00
C ASN A 151 14.56 -17.77 4.43
N THR A 152 15.37 -18.27 3.49
CA THR A 152 16.45 -17.47 2.88
C THR A 152 15.89 -16.28 2.11
N ALA A 153 14.89 -16.49 1.25
CA ALA A 153 14.32 -15.43 0.42
C ALA A 153 13.57 -14.38 1.25
N THR A 154 12.77 -14.79 2.24
CA THR A 154 12.08 -13.85 3.14
C THR A 154 13.07 -13.01 3.95
N THR A 155 14.12 -13.62 4.49
CA THR A 155 15.18 -12.89 5.21
C THR A 155 15.94 -11.94 4.28
N GLN A 156 16.23 -12.33 3.03
CA GLN A 156 16.87 -11.44 2.06
C GLN A 156 16.00 -10.21 1.76
N ILE A 157 14.70 -10.40 1.48
CA ILE A 157 13.80 -9.28 1.21
C ILE A 157 13.70 -8.36 2.43
N ILE A 158 13.53 -8.92 3.63
CA ILE A 158 13.46 -8.12 4.86
C ILE A 158 14.75 -7.33 5.09
N ASN A 159 15.92 -7.93 4.87
CA ASN A 159 17.19 -7.22 5.00
C ASN A 159 17.38 -6.13 3.93
N GLU A 160 16.89 -6.34 2.71
CA GLU A 160 16.88 -5.31 1.67
C GLU A 160 16.02 -4.12 2.09
N GLU A 161 14.79 -4.35 2.56
CA GLU A 161 13.90 -3.31 3.08
C GLU A 161 14.51 -2.57 4.27
N LEU A 162 15.11 -3.29 5.22
CA LEU A 162 15.81 -2.69 6.36
C LEU A 162 17.04 -1.87 5.94
N GLY A 163 17.77 -2.32 4.91
CA GLY A 163 18.94 -1.63 4.39
C GLY A 163 18.62 -0.24 3.84
N PHE A 164 17.48 -0.10 3.14
CA PHE A 164 17.00 1.21 2.68
C PHE A 164 16.72 2.16 3.85
N PHE A 165 16.18 1.65 4.95
CA PHE A 165 15.89 2.49 6.11
C PHE A 165 17.15 3.01 6.82
N GLN A 166 18.23 2.22 6.89
CA GLN A 166 19.47 2.63 7.56
C GLN A 166 20.22 3.74 6.81
N VAL A 167 20.15 3.74 5.47
CA VAL A 167 20.80 4.78 4.64
C VAL A 167 20.09 6.13 4.82
N ASP A 168 18.77 6.12 5.01
CA ASP A 168 17.97 7.34 5.08
C ASP A 168 17.79 7.91 6.50
N ASN A 169 18.02 7.11 7.55
CA ASN A 169 17.89 7.56 8.95
C ASN A 169 18.95 8.60 9.36
N ASN A 170 20.02 8.75 8.57
CA ASN A 170 21.05 9.78 8.74
C ASN A 170 20.74 11.08 7.97
N GLY A 171 19.63 11.12 7.23
CA GLY A 171 19.19 12.26 6.42
C GLY A 171 17.91 12.93 6.94
N ILE A 172 17.49 14.02 6.28
CA ILE A 172 16.20 14.66 6.55
C ILE A 172 15.08 13.75 6.01
N LEU A 173 14.11 13.39 6.85
CA LEU A 173 12.94 12.60 6.44
C LEU A 173 12.00 13.45 5.56
N ASP A 174 12.26 13.44 4.26
CA ASP A 174 11.39 14.05 3.27
C ASP A 174 10.17 13.16 2.96
N SER A 175 9.25 13.67 2.13
CA SER A 175 8.01 12.92 1.80
C SER A 175 8.26 11.66 0.97
N LYS A 176 9.40 11.57 0.26
CA LYS A 176 9.77 10.39 -0.52
C LYS A 176 10.26 9.29 0.42
N VAL A 177 11.19 9.61 1.31
CA VAL A 177 11.72 8.68 2.31
C VAL A 177 10.60 8.14 3.20
N LEU A 178 9.70 9.00 3.69
CA LEU A 178 8.55 8.55 4.50
C LEU A 178 7.63 7.58 3.75
N LYS A 179 7.46 7.77 2.43
CA LYS A 179 6.70 6.83 1.61
C LYS A 179 7.43 5.49 1.47
N GLU A 180 8.73 5.51 1.25
CA GLU A 180 9.57 4.31 1.14
C GLU A 180 9.58 3.51 2.46
N ILE A 181 9.69 4.20 3.60
CA ILE A 181 9.53 3.60 4.94
C ILE A 181 8.17 2.92 5.08
N TYR A 182 7.09 3.59 4.68
CA TYR A 182 5.74 3.02 4.81
C TYR A 182 5.56 1.78 3.93
N GLU A 183 6.05 1.82 2.68
CA GLU A 183 5.96 0.69 1.76
C GLU A 183 6.81 -0.49 2.27
N GLY A 184 8.04 -0.25 2.73
CA GLY A 184 8.91 -1.32 3.24
C GLY A 184 8.40 -1.97 4.53
N ILE A 185 7.87 -1.21 5.50
CA ILE A 185 7.28 -1.82 6.72
C ILE A 185 6.09 -2.71 6.35
N ARG A 186 5.30 -2.34 5.32
CA ARG A 186 4.20 -3.19 4.84
C ARG A 186 4.71 -4.48 4.21
N VAL A 187 5.80 -4.43 3.44
CA VAL A 187 6.45 -5.62 2.88
C VAL A 187 6.93 -6.54 4.00
N ILE A 188 7.69 -6.00 4.96
CA ILE A 188 8.19 -6.76 6.11
C ILE A 188 7.04 -7.41 6.89
N THR A 189 6.00 -6.64 7.21
CA THR A 189 4.83 -7.16 7.95
C THR A 189 4.14 -8.29 7.20
N ALA A 190 3.98 -8.16 5.87
CA ALA A 190 3.34 -9.21 5.07
C ALA A 190 4.17 -10.50 5.00
N LEU A 191 5.51 -10.38 4.91
CA LEU A 191 6.41 -11.52 4.90
C LEU A 191 6.47 -12.23 6.26
N GLU A 192 6.47 -11.47 7.35
CA GLU A 192 6.40 -12.03 8.71
C GLU A 192 5.08 -12.77 8.95
N ASN A 193 3.94 -12.20 8.54
CA ASN A 193 2.65 -12.89 8.60
C ASN A 193 2.65 -14.16 7.75
N LEU A 194 3.22 -14.12 6.54
CA LEU A 194 3.35 -15.29 5.68
C LEU A 194 4.18 -16.40 6.34
N ARG A 195 5.28 -16.03 7.03
CA ARG A 195 6.10 -16.97 7.80
C ARG A 195 5.29 -17.61 8.92
N ILE A 196 4.66 -16.80 9.77
CA ILE A 196 3.87 -17.24 10.93
C ILE A 196 2.75 -18.19 10.49
N GLU A 197 1.94 -17.79 9.52
CA GLU A 197 0.80 -18.58 9.02
C GLU A 197 1.24 -19.90 8.36
N SER A 198 2.48 -19.95 7.87
CA SER A 198 3.05 -21.15 7.25
C SER A 198 3.89 -22.00 8.21
N GLY A 199 3.87 -21.67 9.51
CA GLY A 199 4.56 -22.43 10.57
C GLY A 199 6.07 -22.20 10.66
N PHE A 200 6.58 -21.12 10.06
CA PHE A 200 7.96 -20.69 10.23
C PHE A 200 8.11 -19.79 11.46
N ASN A 201 9.30 -19.80 12.05
CA ASN A 201 9.63 -18.85 13.11
C ASN A 201 9.62 -17.42 12.53
N PRO A 202 9.01 -16.44 13.22
CA PRO A 202 9.15 -15.03 12.84
C PRO A 202 10.62 -14.61 12.93
N ILE A 203 11.01 -13.59 12.16
CA ILE A 203 12.33 -12.97 12.30
C ILE A 203 12.35 -12.10 13.55
N PHE A 204 11.27 -11.37 13.79
CA PHE A 204 11.20 -10.41 14.86
C PHE A 204 10.42 -10.95 16.07
N ILE A 205 10.72 -10.39 17.24
CA ILE A 205 9.94 -10.62 18.44
C ILE A 205 8.62 -9.83 18.39
N GLN A 206 7.64 -10.24 19.18
CA GLN A 206 6.31 -9.61 19.26
C GLN A 206 6.37 -8.09 19.49
N GLU A 207 7.28 -7.63 20.33
CA GLU A 207 7.49 -6.20 20.62
C GLU A 207 7.81 -5.38 19.35
N VAL A 208 8.63 -5.92 18.45
CA VAL A 208 8.99 -5.26 17.19
C VAL A 208 7.79 -5.21 16.25
N HIS A 209 6.97 -6.27 16.20
CA HIS A 209 5.71 -6.25 15.43
C HIS A 209 4.74 -5.19 15.94
N GLU A 210 4.65 -5.01 17.25
CA GLU A 210 3.81 -3.97 17.87
C GLU A 210 4.30 -2.57 17.49
N ARG A 211 5.61 -2.31 17.60
CA ARG A 211 6.22 -1.04 17.18
C ARG A 211 6.02 -0.77 15.68
N MET A 212 6.15 -1.78 14.81
CA MET A 212 5.85 -1.65 13.37
C MET A 212 4.39 -1.29 13.13
N SER A 213 3.45 -1.92 13.84
CA SER A 213 2.01 -1.65 13.74
C SER A 213 1.66 -0.23 14.19
N GLU A 214 2.27 0.25 15.28
CA GLU A 214 2.10 1.63 15.75
C GLU A 214 2.66 2.64 14.77
N LEU A 215 3.87 2.41 14.25
CA LEU A 215 4.49 3.25 13.24
C LEU A 215 3.62 3.33 11.97
N GLN A 216 3.12 2.20 11.46
CA GLN A 216 2.20 2.19 10.32
C GLN A 216 0.94 3.05 10.55
N LYS A 217 0.36 3.04 11.76
CA LYS A 217 -0.80 3.87 12.09
C LYS A 217 -0.46 5.36 12.08
N THR A 218 0.69 5.75 12.63
CA THR A 218 1.15 7.15 12.59
C THR A 218 1.43 7.61 11.16
N MET A 219 2.12 6.77 10.38
CA MET A 219 2.42 7.05 8.97
C MET A 219 1.17 7.16 8.12
N LEU A 220 0.13 6.37 8.41
CA LEU A 220 -1.16 6.50 7.75
C LEU A 220 -1.77 7.88 7.99
N LYS A 221 -1.79 8.36 9.25
CA LYS A 221 -2.30 9.71 9.58
C LYS A 221 -1.50 10.81 8.90
N TRP A 222 -0.18 10.68 8.88
CA TRP A 222 0.69 11.58 8.13
C TRP A 222 0.33 11.59 6.65
N TYR A 223 0.16 10.41 6.05
CA TYR A 223 -0.10 10.26 4.63
C TYR A 223 -1.45 10.87 4.23
N GLU A 224 -2.50 10.62 5.02
CA GLU A 224 -3.82 11.21 4.79
C GLU A 224 -3.76 12.75 4.88
N ASN A 225 -3.07 13.29 5.90
CA ASN A 225 -2.87 14.73 6.05
C ASN A 225 -2.06 15.33 4.88
N HIS A 226 -1.01 14.64 4.45
CA HIS A 226 -0.17 15.06 3.33
C HIS A 226 -0.94 15.10 2.01
N LEU A 227 -1.74 14.05 1.73
CA LEU A 227 -2.59 14.00 0.55
C LEU A 227 -3.62 15.11 0.55
N PHE A 228 -4.27 15.36 1.69
CA PHE A 228 -5.25 16.43 1.78
C PHE A 228 -4.60 17.80 1.57
N LEU A 229 -3.46 18.05 2.21
CA LEU A 229 -2.70 19.29 2.00
C LEU A 229 -2.33 19.50 0.53
N GLN A 230 -1.77 18.48 -0.14
CA GLN A 230 -1.40 18.57 -1.55
C GLN A 230 -2.60 18.86 -2.45
N HIS A 231 -3.69 18.12 -2.25
CA HIS A 231 -4.91 18.27 -3.03
C HIS A 231 -5.53 19.66 -2.84
N LEU A 232 -5.58 20.14 -1.60
CA LEU A 232 -6.12 21.45 -1.26
C LEU A 232 -5.27 22.58 -1.86
N VAL A 233 -3.95 22.47 -1.80
CA VAL A 233 -3.03 23.46 -2.43
C VAL A 233 -3.26 23.52 -3.94
N ASN A 234 -3.36 22.36 -4.61
CA ASN A 234 -3.60 22.31 -6.05
C ASN A 234 -4.94 22.98 -6.42
N PHE A 235 -6.01 22.67 -5.68
CA PHE A 235 -7.32 23.29 -5.89
C PHE A 235 -7.32 24.82 -5.71
N LEU A 236 -6.47 25.35 -4.83
CA LEU A 236 -6.37 26.77 -4.55
C LEU A 236 -5.42 27.52 -5.49
N THR A 237 -4.58 26.81 -6.24
CA THR A 237 -3.55 27.41 -7.11
C THR A 237 -4.18 28.29 -8.20
N ASP A 238 -5.33 27.87 -8.73
CA ASP A 238 -6.01 28.57 -9.83
C ASP A 238 -7.03 29.61 -9.35
N LYS A 239 -7.01 29.99 -8.07
CA LYS A 239 -7.98 30.94 -7.49
C LYS A 239 -7.38 32.31 -7.23
N GLU A 240 -7.97 33.33 -7.82
CA GLU A 240 -7.54 34.73 -7.67
C GLU A 240 -7.70 35.23 -6.22
N ASP A 241 -8.79 34.87 -5.53
CA ASP A 241 -9.04 35.21 -4.14
C ASP A 241 -9.28 33.96 -3.28
N VAL A 242 -8.38 33.72 -2.32
CA VAL A 242 -8.48 32.60 -1.36
C VAL A 242 -9.00 33.11 -0.03
N SER A 243 -10.14 32.57 0.43
CA SER A 243 -10.73 33.00 1.70
C SER A 243 -9.85 32.64 2.90
N LYS A 244 -9.92 33.46 3.96
CA LYS A 244 -9.17 33.24 5.20
C LYS A 244 -9.35 31.83 5.78
N LYS A 245 -10.55 31.25 5.64
CA LYS A 245 -10.84 29.89 6.12
C LYS A 245 -10.00 28.81 5.43
N TYR A 246 -9.72 28.96 4.12
CA TYR A 246 -8.81 28.05 3.42
C TYR A 246 -7.36 28.23 3.91
N LEU A 247 -6.93 29.47 4.18
CA LEU A 247 -5.59 29.75 4.71
C LEU A 247 -5.40 29.20 6.13
N ASP A 248 -6.41 29.34 7.00
CA ASP A 248 -6.41 28.79 8.35
C ASP A 248 -6.37 27.25 8.31
N LEU A 249 -7.13 26.63 7.39
CA LEU A 249 -7.09 25.19 7.17
C LEU A 249 -5.71 24.73 6.67
N LEU A 250 -5.12 25.40 5.67
CA LEU A 250 -3.76 25.09 5.21
C LEU A 250 -2.73 25.17 6.34
N SER A 251 -2.82 26.21 7.18
CA SER A 251 -1.92 26.41 8.31
C SER A 251 -2.05 25.28 9.36
N SER A 252 -3.28 24.84 9.65
CA SER A 252 -3.51 23.72 10.57
C SER A 252 -2.99 22.39 9.99
N LEU A 253 -3.23 22.14 8.70
CA LEU A 253 -2.72 20.95 8.00
C LEU A 253 -1.18 20.92 7.98
N GLN A 254 -0.53 22.05 7.68
CA GLN A 254 0.94 22.16 7.72
C GLN A 254 1.53 21.91 9.11
N THR A 255 0.86 22.40 10.15
CA THR A 255 1.27 22.18 11.54
C THR A 255 1.12 20.71 11.93
N SER A 256 -0.01 20.09 11.60
CA SER A 256 -0.25 18.66 11.82
C SER A 256 0.77 17.80 11.05
N ARG A 257 1.08 18.13 9.79
CA ARG A 257 2.11 17.45 9.00
C ARG A 257 3.45 17.43 9.71
N LYS A 258 3.93 18.59 10.19
CA LYS A 258 5.19 18.72 10.92
C LYS A 258 5.19 17.91 12.21
N SER A 259 4.08 17.92 12.94
CA SER A 259 3.92 17.12 14.16
C SER A 259 4.01 15.61 13.88
N HIS A 260 3.33 15.14 12.84
CA HIS A 260 3.38 13.73 12.46
C HIS A 260 4.77 13.30 12.00
N ILE A 261 5.47 14.15 11.23
CA ILE A 261 6.86 13.87 10.82
C ILE A 261 7.71 13.61 12.06
N LYS A 262 7.75 14.55 13.02
CA LYS A 262 8.51 14.38 14.28
C LYS A 262 8.19 13.10 15.04
N GLN A 263 6.90 12.73 15.09
CA GLN A 263 6.48 11.49 15.73
C GLN A 263 6.99 10.26 14.98
N ILE A 264 6.98 10.29 13.64
CA ILE A 264 7.51 9.22 12.81
C ILE A 264 9.03 9.11 13.00
N GLU A 265 9.79 10.21 13.04
CA GLU A 265 11.25 10.16 13.26
C GLU A 265 11.58 9.46 14.58
N TYR A 266 10.86 9.83 15.66
CA TYR A 266 11.01 9.20 16.96
C TYR A 266 10.68 7.69 16.94
N GLN A 267 9.55 7.32 16.32
CA GLN A 267 9.12 5.92 16.23
C GLN A 267 10.04 5.08 15.35
N CYS A 268 10.57 5.64 14.25
CA CYS A 268 11.56 5.01 13.41
C CYS A 268 12.86 4.77 14.20
N ALA A 269 13.40 5.77 14.88
CA ALA A 269 14.60 5.63 15.69
C ALA A 269 14.43 4.52 16.75
N ALA A 270 13.33 4.54 17.49
CA ALA A 270 13.04 3.53 18.51
C ALA A 270 12.83 2.12 17.92
N LEU A 271 12.22 2.00 16.73
CA LEU A 271 12.07 0.72 16.05
C LEU A 271 13.43 0.17 15.59
N PHE A 272 14.28 1.00 15.00
CA PHE A 272 15.57 0.56 14.47
C PHE A 272 16.57 0.21 15.54
N GLU A 273 16.62 0.98 16.63
CA GLU A 273 17.42 0.61 17.81
C GLU A 273 17.06 -0.81 18.27
N ARG A 274 15.76 -1.12 18.35
CA ARG A 274 15.28 -2.43 18.79
C ARG A 274 15.49 -3.57 17.79
N ILE A 275 15.55 -3.27 16.50
CA ILE A 275 15.83 -4.26 15.45
C ILE A 275 17.33 -4.62 15.41
N LEU A 276 18.19 -3.68 15.84
CA LEU A 276 19.65 -3.85 15.85
C LEU A 276 20.21 -4.45 17.14
N GLU A 277 19.44 -4.42 18.23
CA GLU A 277 19.71 -5.12 19.51
C GLU A 277 19.49 -6.64 19.40
#